data_AF-A0A2T2SCZ3-F1
#
_entry.id   AF-A0A2T2SCZ3-F1
#
_cell.length_a   1.000
_cell.length_b   1.000
_cell.length_c   1.000
_cell.angle_alpha   90.00
_cell.angle_beta   90.00
_cell.angle_gamma   90.00
#
_symmetry.space_group_name_H-M   'P 1'
#
loop_
_entity.id
_entity.type
_entity.pdbx_description
1 polymer ?
#
loop_
_entity_poly.entity_id
_entity_poly.type
_entity_poly.pdbx_seq_one_letter_code
_entity_poly.pdbx_strand_id
1 'polypeptide(L)'
;LDYPRSGENKYTRYDGEGGVAVGSFWKQLLFSYYMGDFNILLTDYVRDDSQIQFWNQVEERVRRVAPFLKLDKDPYLVHGDDRHYWIADAYTTSESFPYSEPIRGQRGYEGTRYIRNSVKVVVDSYSGDVSLYVSNPEDPIIQTYERIFPDLFQPLDAMPELLQDHVRYPQDIFEIQMERYRRYHQTQPQVFYNNEDLWTRPQEQYAGRQRQMEPYYILTDLPGQDDAGLEFMLMMPMTPDGRDNMIGWVAARSDPPNYGDVVVYELPKDRLIRGPNQIESRIDQDTEISRQLSLWDQRGSSVIRGNVIVVPIENSFLYVEPIFLIADEIQIPEMQRVI
;
A
#
# COMPACT_ATOMS: atom_id res chain seq x y z
N LEU A 1 28.53 -12.70 -0.61
CA LEU A 1 28.17 -13.74 0.39
C LEU A 1 26.67 -13.93 0.25
N ASP A 2 26.21 -15.16 0.01
CA ASP A 2 24.80 -15.45 -0.19
C ASP A 2 24.12 -15.68 1.17
N TYR A 3 24.47 -16.78 1.84
CA TYR A 3 24.08 -17.05 3.22
C TYR A 3 25.16 -17.87 3.95
N PRO A 4 25.33 -17.70 5.27
CA PRO A 4 26.25 -18.52 6.06
C PRO A 4 25.67 -19.94 6.19
N ARG A 5 26.42 -20.96 5.75
CA ARG A 5 26.12 -22.37 6.03
C ARG A 5 27.21 -22.89 6.97
N SER A 6 26.85 -23.68 7.97
CA SER A 6 27.76 -24.14 9.03
C SER A 6 29.15 -24.54 8.49
N GLY A 7 30.17 -23.76 8.82
CA GLY A 7 31.58 -23.98 8.45
C GLY A 7 32.04 -23.40 7.10
N GLU A 8 31.14 -22.99 6.20
CA GLU A 8 31.49 -22.51 4.86
C GLU A 8 30.63 -21.32 4.40
N ASN A 9 31.30 -20.25 3.98
CA ASN A 9 30.66 -19.12 3.31
C ASN A 9 30.31 -19.52 1.87
N LYS A 10 29.01 -19.59 1.54
CA LYS A 10 28.59 -19.69 0.14
C LYS A 10 28.68 -18.33 -0.52
N TYR A 11 29.43 -18.27 -1.60
CA TYR A 11 29.50 -17.10 -2.48
C TYR A 11 28.61 -17.38 -3.69
N THR A 12 27.75 -16.44 -4.00
CA THR A 12 26.98 -16.42 -5.26
C THR A 12 27.57 -15.36 -6.18
N ARG A 13 27.50 -15.60 -7.48
CA ARG A 13 27.82 -14.61 -8.51
C ARG A 13 26.51 -14.16 -9.13
N TYR A 14 26.41 -12.86 -9.39
CA TYR A 14 25.29 -12.33 -10.16
C TYR A 14 25.43 -12.82 -11.61
N ASP A 15 24.43 -13.58 -12.07
CA ASP A 15 24.34 -14.12 -13.42
C ASP A 15 23.17 -13.50 -14.20
N GLY A 16 22.60 -12.40 -13.68
CA GLY A 16 21.54 -11.65 -14.34
C GLY A 16 22.05 -10.67 -15.38
N GLU A 17 21.13 -10.11 -16.16
CA GLU A 17 21.43 -9.18 -17.25
C GLU A 17 21.42 -7.70 -16.81
N GLY A 18 21.09 -7.44 -15.54
CA GLY A 18 20.92 -6.10 -14.99
C GLY A 18 22.22 -5.34 -14.76
N GLY A 19 22.13 -4.01 -14.86
CA GLY A 19 23.24 -3.10 -14.62
C GLY A 19 24.01 -2.72 -15.90
N VAL A 20 25.00 -1.86 -15.75
CA VAL A 20 25.81 -1.38 -16.87
C VAL A 20 27.21 -1.96 -16.74
N ALA A 21 27.69 -2.60 -17.81
CA ALA A 21 29.05 -3.15 -17.83
C ALA A 21 30.09 -2.03 -17.66
N VAL A 22 31.00 -2.19 -16.70
CA VAL A 22 32.04 -1.21 -16.33
C VAL A 22 33.47 -1.69 -16.54
N GLY A 23 33.66 -2.76 -17.31
CA GLY A 23 35.01 -3.28 -17.59
C GLY A 23 35.98 -2.27 -18.23
N SER A 24 35.47 -1.31 -19.00
CA SER A 24 36.33 -0.31 -19.65
C SER A 24 36.68 0.86 -18.71
N PHE A 25 37.95 1.24 -18.67
CA PHE A 25 38.47 2.39 -17.90
C PHE A 25 37.63 3.68 -18.04
N TRP A 26 37.17 4.03 -19.25
CA TRP A 26 36.33 5.22 -19.45
C TRP A 26 34.98 5.13 -18.75
N LYS A 27 34.36 3.95 -18.72
CA LYS A 27 33.11 3.75 -17.97
C LYS A 27 33.36 3.79 -16.48
N GLN A 28 34.46 3.23 -15.99
CA GLN A 28 34.87 3.34 -14.60
C GLN A 28 35.06 4.81 -14.19
N LEU A 29 35.72 5.62 -15.02
CA LEU A 29 35.91 7.05 -14.77
C LEU A 29 34.58 7.81 -14.71
N LEU A 30 33.66 7.52 -15.65
CA LEU A 30 32.32 8.12 -15.65
C LEU A 30 31.53 7.73 -14.40
N PHE A 31 31.53 6.45 -14.01
CA PHE A 31 30.85 5.98 -12.81
C PHE A 31 31.50 6.50 -11.54
N SER A 32 32.83 6.61 -11.47
CA SER A 32 33.53 7.28 -10.37
C SER A 32 33.10 8.72 -10.19
N TYR A 33 32.97 9.47 -11.29
CA TYR A 33 32.48 10.84 -11.23
C TYR A 33 31.00 10.90 -10.83
N TYR A 34 30.16 10.07 -11.44
CA TYR A 34 28.71 10.02 -11.19
C TYR A 34 28.37 9.63 -9.75
N MET A 35 29.07 8.63 -9.20
CA MET A 35 28.86 8.13 -7.84
C MET A 35 29.67 8.91 -6.79
N GLY A 36 30.60 9.76 -7.21
CA GLY A 36 31.53 10.45 -6.31
C GLY A 36 32.52 9.51 -5.61
N ASP A 37 32.79 8.33 -6.20
CA ASP A 37 33.66 7.31 -5.62
C ASP A 37 34.83 6.94 -6.54
N PHE A 38 36.01 7.48 -6.22
CA PHE A 38 37.25 7.19 -6.94
C PHE A 38 37.77 5.77 -6.69
N ASN A 39 37.27 5.03 -5.69
CA ASN A 39 37.71 3.66 -5.44
C ASN A 39 37.35 2.72 -6.59
N ILE A 40 36.32 3.04 -7.38
CA ILE A 40 35.93 2.26 -8.58
C ILE A 40 37.10 2.16 -9.59
N LEU A 41 37.97 3.18 -9.67
CA LEU A 41 39.16 3.18 -10.54
C LEU A 41 40.39 2.49 -9.92
N LEU A 42 40.46 2.44 -8.59
CA LEU A 42 41.64 1.99 -7.85
C LEU A 42 41.54 0.53 -7.38
N THR A 43 40.34 -0.03 -7.39
CA THR A 43 40.08 -1.36 -6.84
C THR A 43 40.36 -2.47 -7.85
N ASP A 44 41.03 -3.53 -7.39
CA ASP A 44 41.24 -4.76 -8.17
C ASP A 44 40.00 -5.67 -8.20
N TYR A 45 38.91 -5.28 -7.53
CA TYR A 45 37.65 -6.03 -7.53
C TYR A 45 36.84 -5.83 -8.82
N VAL A 46 37.04 -4.70 -9.52
CA VAL A 46 36.37 -4.43 -10.80
C VAL A 46 37.14 -5.09 -11.93
N ARG A 47 36.50 -6.03 -12.62
CA ARG A 47 37.03 -6.78 -13.76
C ARG A 47 36.32 -6.40 -15.05
N ASP A 48 36.81 -6.90 -16.18
CA ASP A 48 36.25 -6.62 -17.50
C ASP A 48 34.77 -7.05 -17.64
N ASP A 49 34.36 -8.07 -16.88
CA ASP A 49 33.00 -8.60 -16.82
C ASP A 49 32.16 -8.03 -15.67
N SER A 50 32.67 -7.01 -14.96
CA SER A 50 31.93 -6.37 -13.88
C SER A 50 30.82 -5.45 -14.40
N GLN A 51 29.70 -5.46 -13.69
CA GLN A 51 28.56 -4.59 -13.91
C GLN A 51 28.35 -3.71 -12.68
N ILE A 52 27.90 -2.49 -12.89
CA ILE A 52 27.41 -1.61 -11.83
C ILE A 52 25.90 -1.52 -11.93
N GLN A 53 25.23 -1.86 -10.83
CA GLN A 53 23.80 -1.64 -10.62
C GLN A 53 23.61 -0.33 -9.84
N PHE A 54 22.68 0.49 -10.31
CA PHE A 54 22.34 1.78 -9.72
C PHE A 54 20.84 2.05 -9.94
N TRP A 55 20.29 3.03 -9.23
CA TRP A 55 18.83 3.22 -9.08
C TRP A 55 18.17 1.96 -8.51
N ASN A 56 18.65 1.55 -7.34
CA ASN A 56 18.18 0.34 -6.67
C ASN A 56 16.83 0.56 -5.95
N GLN A 57 16.43 1.82 -5.75
CA GLN A 57 15.12 2.15 -5.22
C GLN A 57 14.07 1.97 -6.30
N VAL A 58 13.03 1.16 -6.01
CA VAL A 58 11.91 0.88 -6.91
C VAL A 58 11.29 2.16 -7.44
N GLU A 59 10.96 3.10 -6.55
CA GLU A 59 10.35 4.38 -6.90
C GLU A 59 11.24 5.23 -7.82
N GLU A 60 12.54 5.32 -7.53
CA GLU A 60 13.48 6.07 -8.38
C GLU A 60 13.56 5.44 -9.78
N ARG A 61 13.72 4.11 -9.83
CA ARG A 61 13.83 3.35 -11.08
C ARG A 61 12.59 3.53 -11.95
N VAL A 62 11.41 3.35 -11.39
CA VAL A 62 10.15 3.48 -12.13
C VAL A 62 9.93 4.91 -12.61
N ARG A 63 10.25 5.93 -11.79
CA ARG A 63 10.19 7.34 -12.21
C ARG A 63 11.11 7.67 -13.38
N ARG A 64 12.24 6.98 -13.53
CA ARG A 64 13.12 7.16 -14.70
C ARG A 64 12.54 6.55 -15.96
N VAL A 65 11.84 5.41 -15.84
CA VAL A 65 11.20 4.71 -16.95
C VAL A 65 9.92 5.43 -17.42
N ALA A 66 9.05 5.79 -16.49
CA ALA A 66 7.75 6.42 -16.77
C ALA A 66 7.52 7.66 -15.89
N PRO A 67 8.26 8.77 -16.12
CA PRO A 67 8.18 9.99 -15.29
C PRO A 67 6.83 10.70 -15.32
N PHE A 68 5.99 10.35 -16.29
CA PHE A 68 4.66 10.93 -16.49
C PHE A 68 3.56 10.19 -15.71
N LEU A 69 3.88 9.07 -15.07
CA LEU A 69 3.00 8.37 -14.14
C LEU A 69 3.35 8.77 -12.71
N LYS A 70 2.33 8.90 -11.87
CA LYS A 70 2.49 9.20 -10.46
C LYS A 70 2.40 7.92 -9.66
N LEU A 71 3.45 7.55 -8.95
CA LEU A 71 3.48 6.31 -8.19
C LEU A 71 2.71 6.44 -6.88
N ASP A 72 2.05 5.34 -6.51
CA ASP A 72 1.58 5.10 -5.15
C ASP A 72 2.77 5.05 -4.17
N LYS A 73 2.51 5.41 -2.92
CA LYS A 73 3.54 5.48 -1.88
C LYS A 73 3.94 4.13 -1.29
N ASP A 74 3.15 3.07 -1.51
CA ASP A 74 3.32 1.77 -0.84
C ASP A 74 3.55 0.60 -1.84
N PRO A 75 4.75 0.53 -2.45
CA PRO A 75 5.15 -0.64 -3.23
C PRO A 75 5.28 -1.87 -2.31
N TYR A 76 4.88 -3.04 -2.80
CA TYR A 76 4.84 -4.28 -2.01
C TYR A 76 5.62 -5.40 -2.68
N LEU A 77 6.16 -6.28 -1.84
CA LEU A 77 6.97 -7.41 -2.27
C LEU A 77 6.06 -8.62 -2.53
N VAL A 78 6.21 -9.22 -3.70
CA VAL A 78 5.64 -10.50 -4.07
C VAL A 78 6.78 -11.50 -4.25
N HIS A 79 6.61 -12.68 -3.67
CA HIS A 79 7.57 -13.77 -3.81
C HIS A 79 6.93 -14.89 -4.62
N GLY A 80 7.66 -15.42 -5.59
CA GLY A 80 7.28 -16.64 -6.27
C GLY A 80 8.35 -17.14 -7.23
N ASP A 81 8.38 -18.45 -7.43
CA ASP A 81 9.38 -19.17 -8.24
C ASP A 81 10.84 -18.81 -7.89
N ASP A 82 11.17 -18.77 -6.60
CA ASP A 82 12.49 -18.38 -6.07
C ASP A 82 12.95 -16.96 -6.48
N ARG A 83 12.03 -16.13 -6.97
CA ARG A 83 12.24 -14.73 -7.32
C ARG A 83 11.44 -13.81 -6.42
N HIS A 84 11.86 -12.56 -6.38
CA HIS A 84 11.12 -11.50 -5.71
C HIS A 84 10.82 -10.38 -6.70
N TYR A 85 9.61 -9.88 -6.62
CA TYR A 85 9.10 -8.81 -7.46
C TYR A 85 8.54 -7.72 -6.58
N TRP A 86 8.86 -6.48 -6.88
CA TRP A 86 8.16 -5.34 -6.31
C TRP A 86 7.02 -4.95 -7.22
N ILE A 87 5.80 -4.94 -6.70
CA ILE A 87 4.65 -4.38 -7.40
C ILE A 87 4.37 -2.99 -6.85
N ALA A 88 4.15 -2.03 -7.73
CA ALA A 88 3.77 -0.67 -7.39
C ALA A 88 2.60 -0.22 -8.25
N ASP A 89 1.63 0.45 -7.64
CA ASP A 89 0.55 1.10 -8.36
C ASP A 89 1.04 2.43 -8.96
N ALA A 90 0.56 2.73 -10.17
CA ALA A 90 0.88 3.95 -10.86
C ALA A 90 -0.37 4.60 -11.45
N TYR A 91 -0.49 5.90 -11.19
CA TYR A 91 -1.64 6.71 -11.50
C TYR A 91 -1.40 7.61 -12.70
N THR A 92 -2.40 7.70 -13.58
CA THR A 92 -2.52 8.86 -14.46
C THR A 92 -3.18 9.99 -13.69
N THR A 93 -2.62 11.20 -13.80
CA THR A 93 -3.13 12.38 -13.11
C THR A 93 -3.24 13.58 -14.02
N SER A 94 -4.15 14.49 -13.68
CA SER A 94 -4.22 15.82 -14.29
C SER A 94 -4.72 16.85 -13.29
N GLU A 95 -4.16 18.05 -13.35
CA GLU A 95 -4.62 19.20 -12.56
C GLU A 95 -5.67 20.03 -13.30
N SER A 96 -6.02 19.70 -14.55
CA SER A 96 -6.85 20.56 -15.41
C SER A 96 -8.15 19.92 -15.89
N PHE A 97 -8.65 18.92 -15.17
CA PHE A 97 -9.93 18.29 -15.53
C PHE A 97 -11.11 19.25 -15.26
N PRO A 98 -12.02 19.44 -16.23
CA PRO A 98 -13.13 20.38 -16.07
C PRO A 98 -14.17 19.84 -15.09
N TYR A 99 -14.85 20.74 -14.37
CA TYR A 99 -15.93 20.42 -13.42
C TYR A 99 -15.56 19.42 -12.30
N SER A 100 -14.27 19.25 -12.00
CA SER A 100 -13.79 18.40 -10.90
C SER A 100 -13.36 19.22 -9.69
N GLU A 101 -13.60 18.67 -8.51
CA GLU A 101 -13.09 19.22 -7.25
C GLU A 101 -11.62 18.79 -7.00
N PRO A 102 -10.69 19.72 -6.77
CA PRO A 102 -9.28 19.39 -6.54
C PRO A 102 -9.08 18.65 -5.23
N ILE A 103 -8.22 17.64 -5.22
CA ILE A 103 -7.80 16.90 -4.03
C ILE A 103 -7.11 17.87 -3.06
N ARG A 104 -7.51 17.80 -1.78
CA ARG A 104 -7.01 18.65 -0.70
C ARG A 104 -6.70 17.81 0.53
N GLY A 105 -5.64 18.16 1.25
CA GLY A 105 -5.30 17.52 2.53
C GLY A 105 -4.66 16.14 2.37
N GLN A 106 -4.27 15.78 1.15
CA GLN A 106 -3.58 14.52 0.86
C GLN A 106 -2.21 14.80 0.26
N ARG A 107 -1.18 14.56 1.07
CA ARG A 107 0.22 14.85 0.72
C ARG A 107 0.58 14.10 -0.57
N GLY A 108 1.26 14.80 -1.47
CA GLY A 108 1.63 14.25 -2.77
C GLY A 108 0.57 14.49 -3.85
N TYR A 109 -0.73 14.57 -3.53
CA TYR A 109 -1.83 14.68 -4.50
C TYR A 109 -2.57 16.03 -4.49
N GLU A 110 -2.12 16.99 -3.68
CA GLU A 110 -2.71 18.32 -3.59
C GLU A 110 -2.92 18.98 -4.96
N GLY A 111 -4.11 19.53 -5.21
CA GLY A 111 -4.45 20.20 -6.47
C GLY A 111 -4.77 19.27 -7.65
N THR A 112 -4.54 17.96 -7.51
CA THR A 112 -4.90 16.97 -8.54
C THR A 112 -6.42 16.93 -8.71
N ARG A 113 -6.88 16.96 -9.96
CA ARG A 113 -8.31 17.05 -10.35
C ARG A 113 -8.82 15.79 -11.05
N TYR A 114 -7.90 15.01 -11.60
CA TYR A 114 -8.15 13.72 -12.21
C TYR A 114 -7.12 12.73 -11.68
N ILE A 115 -7.57 11.54 -11.32
CA ILE A 115 -6.72 10.41 -10.95
C ILE A 115 -7.38 9.10 -11.37
N ARG A 116 -6.60 8.19 -11.98
CA ARG A 116 -7.00 6.81 -12.26
C ARG A 116 -5.86 5.85 -11.94
N ASN A 117 -6.21 4.71 -11.36
CA ASN A 117 -5.31 3.58 -11.17
C ASN A 117 -5.16 2.81 -12.49
N SER A 118 -4.28 3.32 -13.34
CA SER A 118 -4.22 2.88 -14.74
C SER A 118 -3.13 1.86 -15.00
N VAL A 119 -2.11 1.76 -14.13
CA VAL A 119 -0.94 0.92 -14.38
C VAL A 119 -0.51 0.19 -13.11
N LYS A 120 -0.22 -1.11 -13.25
CA LYS A 120 0.59 -1.89 -12.31
C LYS A 120 2.02 -1.95 -12.82
N VAL A 121 2.97 -1.59 -11.98
CA VAL A 121 4.38 -1.67 -12.29
C VAL A 121 4.97 -2.86 -11.55
N VAL A 122 5.68 -3.72 -12.25
CA VAL A 122 6.40 -4.86 -11.68
C VAL A 122 7.89 -4.61 -11.88
N VAL A 123 8.66 -4.70 -10.80
CA VAL A 123 10.12 -4.61 -10.82
C VAL A 123 10.71 -5.92 -10.33
N ASP A 124 11.41 -6.66 -11.20
CA ASP A 124 12.16 -7.85 -10.80
C ASP A 124 13.33 -7.42 -9.90
N SER A 125 13.42 -7.95 -8.68
CA SER A 125 14.46 -7.52 -7.73
C SER A 125 15.86 -8.00 -8.10
N TYR A 126 15.97 -9.02 -8.94
CA TYR A 126 17.21 -9.63 -9.39
C TYR A 126 17.76 -8.93 -10.63
N SER A 127 16.97 -8.76 -11.69
CA SER A 127 17.42 -8.06 -12.90
C SER A 127 17.26 -6.54 -12.82
N GLY A 128 16.28 -6.06 -12.05
CA GLY A 128 15.85 -4.66 -12.04
C GLY A 128 15.01 -4.29 -13.27
N ASP A 129 14.52 -5.27 -14.03
CA ASP A 129 13.63 -5.02 -15.17
C ASP A 129 12.30 -4.45 -14.69
N VAL A 130 11.78 -3.48 -15.43
CA VAL A 130 10.52 -2.79 -15.12
C VAL A 130 9.50 -3.13 -16.19
N SER A 131 8.40 -3.76 -15.79
CA SER A 131 7.25 -4.04 -16.65
C SER A 131 6.05 -3.20 -16.22
N LEU A 132 5.36 -2.58 -17.19
CA LEU A 132 4.20 -1.74 -16.93
C LEU A 132 2.96 -2.39 -17.55
N TYR A 133 1.98 -2.76 -16.71
CA TYR A 133 0.75 -3.43 -17.10
C TYR A 133 -0.45 -2.49 -16.95
N VAL A 134 -1.26 -2.31 -17.98
CA VAL A 134 -2.40 -1.40 -17.99
C VAL A 134 -3.59 -2.05 -17.30
N SER A 135 -3.93 -1.59 -16.09
CA SER A 135 -5.07 -2.08 -15.30
C SER A 135 -6.39 -1.41 -15.62
N ASN A 136 -6.37 -0.22 -16.22
CA ASN A 136 -7.58 0.49 -16.65
C ASN A 136 -7.46 0.92 -18.13
N PRO A 137 -7.82 0.05 -19.09
CA PRO A 137 -7.69 0.34 -20.52
C PRO A 137 -8.66 1.43 -21.00
N GLU A 138 -9.67 1.79 -20.22
CA GLU A 138 -10.65 2.84 -20.56
C GLU A 138 -10.15 4.25 -20.23
N ASP A 139 -9.04 4.39 -19.49
CA ASP A 139 -8.51 5.69 -19.13
C ASP A 139 -7.95 6.44 -20.37
N PRO A 140 -8.49 7.61 -20.75
CA PRO A 140 -8.04 8.34 -21.93
C PRO A 140 -6.58 8.83 -21.84
N ILE A 141 -6.06 9.05 -20.64
CA ILE A 141 -4.68 9.48 -20.45
C ILE A 141 -3.73 8.31 -20.75
N ILE A 142 -4.00 7.11 -20.21
CA ILE A 142 -3.14 5.95 -20.50
C ILE A 142 -3.20 5.56 -21.98
N GLN A 143 -4.39 5.58 -22.61
CA GLN A 143 -4.52 5.33 -24.05
C GLN A 143 -3.69 6.29 -24.91
N THR A 144 -3.46 7.51 -24.43
CA THR A 144 -2.60 8.47 -25.13
C THR A 144 -1.13 8.09 -24.98
N TYR A 145 -0.69 7.68 -23.79
CA TYR A 145 0.68 7.22 -23.56
C TYR A 145 0.98 5.91 -24.28
N GLU A 146 0.04 4.96 -24.36
CA GLU A 146 0.18 3.73 -25.15
C GLU A 146 0.43 4.03 -26.64
N ARG A 147 -0.22 5.06 -27.19
CA ARG A 147 0.03 5.49 -28.59
C ARG A 147 1.39 6.15 -28.80
N ILE A 148 1.89 6.86 -27.78
CA ILE A 148 3.21 7.53 -27.84
C ILE A 148 4.34 6.52 -27.63
N PHE A 149 4.14 5.53 -26.76
CA PHE A 149 5.11 4.52 -26.36
C PHE A 149 4.55 3.10 -26.50
N PRO A 150 4.42 2.59 -27.75
CA PRO A 150 3.72 1.33 -28.02
C PRO A 150 4.38 0.10 -27.38
N ASP A 151 5.70 0.14 -27.15
CA ASP A 151 6.45 -0.99 -26.58
C ASP A 151 6.60 -0.90 -25.04
N LEU A 152 6.14 0.20 -24.41
CA LEU A 152 6.35 0.44 -22.98
C LEU A 152 5.31 -0.26 -22.10
N PHE A 153 4.09 -0.43 -22.62
CA PHE A 153 2.95 -0.94 -21.87
C PHE A 153 2.54 -2.32 -22.37
N GLN A 154 2.07 -3.13 -21.44
CA GLN A 154 1.48 -4.44 -21.70
C GLN A 154 0.06 -4.47 -21.14
N PRO A 155 -0.87 -5.24 -21.72
CA PRO A 155 -2.18 -5.40 -21.14
C PRO A 155 -2.08 -6.21 -19.83
N LEU A 156 -3.00 -6.00 -18.88
CA LEU A 156 -2.95 -6.63 -17.55
C LEU A 156 -2.97 -8.17 -17.62
N ASP A 157 -3.66 -8.73 -18.60
CA ASP A 157 -3.76 -10.17 -18.85
C ASP A 157 -2.42 -10.81 -19.30
N ALA A 158 -1.46 -10.02 -19.78
CA ALA A 158 -0.11 -10.48 -20.07
C ALA A 158 0.77 -10.63 -18.81
N MET A 159 0.32 -10.12 -17.66
CA MET A 159 1.02 -10.31 -16.39
C MET A 159 1.05 -11.81 -16.04
N PRO A 160 2.16 -12.36 -15.52
CA PRO A 160 2.20 -13.73 -15.03
C PRO A 160 1.10 -14.01 -13.99
N GLU A 161 0.42 -15.16 -14.08
CA GLU A 161 -0.69 -15.56 -13.18
C GLU A 161 -0.33 -15.41 -11.70
N LEU A 162 0.86 -15.89 -11.32
CA LEU A 162 1.44 -15.72 -9.99
C LEU A 162 1.41 -14.26 -9.49
N LEU A 163 1.71 -13.28 -10.36
CA LEU A 163 1.70 -11.86 -9.98
C LEU A 163 0.28 -11.29 -10.00
N GLN A 164 -0.58 -11.75 -10.92
CA GLN A 164 -1.99 -11.35 -10.98
C GLN A 164 -2.71 -11.69 -9.66
N ASP A 165 -2.46 -12.87 -9.11
CA ASP A 165 -3.03 -13.34 -7.83
C ASP A 165 -2.63 -12.49 -6.62
N HIS A 166 -1.58 -11.67 -6.76
CA HIS A 166 -1.10 -10.77 -5.70
C HIS A 166 -1.43 -9.30 -5.96
N VAL A 167 -2.13 -8.98 -7.05
CA VAL A 167 -2.55 -7.61 -7.32
C VAL A 167 -3.55 -7.17 -6.26
N ARG A 168 -3.29 -5.99 -5.67
CA ARG A 168 -4.17 -5.38 -4.68
C ARG A 168 -4.76 -4.05 -5.15
N TYR A 169 -5.91 -3.67 -4.60
CA TYR A 169 -6.47 -2.33 -4.82
C TYR A 169 -5.71 -1.30 -3.96
N PRO A 170 -5.19 -0.20 -4.52
CA PRO A 170 -4.24 0.62 -3.80
C PRO A 170 -4.88 1.59 -2.82
N GLN A 171 -4.12 1.85 -1.76
CA GLN A 171 -4.56 2.63 -0.62
C GLN A 171 -4.73 4.13 -0.93
N ASP A 172 -3.81 4.75 -1.67
CA ASP A 172 -3.89 6.22 -1.86
C ASP A 172 -5.16 6.63 -2.61
N ILE A 173 -5.49 5.95 -3.72
CA ILE A 173 -6.70 6.24 -4.48
C ILE A 173 -7.97 5.88 -3.69
N PHE A 174 -7.93 4.82 -2.89
CA PHE A 174 -9.04 4.45 -2.01
C PHE A 174 -9.29 5.56 -0.99
N GLU A 175 -8.26 6.06 -0.30
CA GLU A 175 -8.40 7.19 0.62
C GLU A 175 -8.95 8.45 -0.08
N ILE A 176 -8.50 8.75 -1.30
CA ILE A 176 -9.03 9.85 -2.12
C ILE A 176 -10.53 9.66 -2.38
N GLN A 177 -10.93 8.45 -2.79
CA GLN A 177 -12.32 8.11 -3.07
C GLN A 177 -13.18 8.27 -1.81
N MET A 178 -12.66 7.89 -0.66
CA MET A 178 -13.39 7.95 0.61
C MET A 178 -13.56 9.38 1.11
N GLU A 179 -12.56 10.24 0.95
CA GLU A 179 -12.68 11.66 1.25
C GLU A 179 -13.73 12.34 0.34
N ARG A 180 -13.90 11.87 -0.90
CA ARG A 180 -15.01 12.32 -1.76
C ARG A 180 -16.34 11.73 -1.33
N TYR A 181 -16.38 10.42 -1.09
CA TYR A 181 -17.60 9.71 -0.73
C TYR A 181 -18.25 10.25 0.54
N ARG A 182 -17.43 10.71 1.51
CA ARG A 182 -17.85 11.42 2.73
C ARG A 182 -18.97 12.43 2.52
N ARG A 183 -18.93 13.18 1.40
CA ARG A 183 -19.94 14.20 1.07
C ARG A 183 -20.87 13.76 -0.06
N TYR A 184 -20.35 13.12 -1.10
CA TYR A 184 -21.08 12.89 -2.35
C TYR A 184 -22.01 11.67 -2.33
N HIS A 185 -22.02 10.85 -1.28
CA HIS A 185 -23.02 9.80 -1.11
C HIS A 185 -24.44 10.36 -0.87
N GLN A 186 -24.55 11.60 -0.40
CA GLN A 186 -25.82 12.27 -0.14
C GLN A 186 -26.45 12.73 -1.45
N THR A 187 -27.46 12.01 -1.93
CA THR A 187 -28.16 12.31 -3.19
C THR A 187 -29.27 13.35 -3.04
N GLN A 188 -29.74 13.60 -1.82
CA GLN A 188 -30.80 14.59 -1.54
C GLN A 188 -30.22 16.01 -1.45
N PRO A 189 -30.65 16.96 -2.30
CA PRO A 189 -30.02 18.29 -2.38
C PRO A 189 -30.03 19.09 -1.07
N GLN A 190 -31.09 18.98 -0.28
CA GLN A 190 -31.21 19.70 1.00
C GLN A 190 -30.20 19.18 2.04
N VAL A 191 -30.10 17.85 2.17
CA VAL A 191 -29.14 17.17 3.06
C VAL A 191 -27.71 17.49 2.64
N PHE A 192 -27.42 17.42 1.34
CA PHE A 192 -26.11 17.73 0.76
C PHE A 192 -25.70 19.19 0.99
N TYR A 193 -26.64 20.14 0.81
CA TYR A 193 -26.36 21.57 1.02
C TYR A 193 -26.05 21.88 2.49
N ASN A 194 -26.78 21.25 3.42
CA ASN A 194 -26.61 21.43 4.85
C ASN A 194 -25.47 20.60 5.46
N ASN A 195 -24.87 19.68 4.68
CA ASN A 195 -23.88 18.70 5.14
C ASN A 195 -24.36 17.91 6.37
N GLU A 196 -25.61 17.46 6.36
CA GLU A 196 -26.25 16.85 7.54
C GLU A 196 -25.78 15.42 7.85
N ASP A 197 -25.33 14.66 6.85
CA ASP A 197 -24.91 13.26 6.99
C ASP A 197 -23.48 13.04 6.50
N LEU A 198 -22.52 13.80 7.03
CA LEU A 198 -21.11 13.61 6.66
C LEU A 198 -20.57 12.33 7.29
N TRP A 199 -20.03 11.45 6.46
CA TRP A 199 -19.27 10.30 6.93
C TRP A 199 -17.81 10.70 7.14
N THR A 200 -17.05 10.00 7.97
CA THR A 200 -15.63 10.26 8.15
C THR A 200 -14.90 8.96 8.45
N ARG A 201 -13.59 8.96 8.21
CA ARG A 201 -12.74 7.86 8.66
C ARG A 201 -12.62 7.97 10.19
N PRO A 202 -12.82 6.86 10.93
CA PRO A 202 -12.74 6.87 12.38
C PRO A 202 -11.34 7.26 12.87
N GLN A 203 -11.26 7.64 14.14
CA GLN A 203 -10.00 7.74 14.85
C GLN A 203 -9.64 6.37 15.45
N GLU A 204 -8.35 6.10 15.57
CA GLU A 204 -7.78 4.93 16.27
C GLU A 204 -6.60 5.37 17.16
N GLN A 205 -6.19 4.51 18.09
CA GLN A 205 -4.94 4.71 18.82
C GLN A 205 -3.86 3.82 18.18
N TYR A 206 -2.85 4.44 17.58
CA TYR A 206 -1.72 3.72 17.01
C TYR A 206 -0.42 4.20 17.63
N ALA A 207 0.40 3.26 18.13
CA ALA A 207 1.66 3.56 18.79
C ALA A 207 1.55 4.69 19.85
N GLY A 208 0.46 4.68 20.63
CA GLY A 208 0.20 5.64 21.71
C GLY A 208 -0.25 7.03 21.24
N ARG A 209 -0.64 7.20 19.98
CA ARG A 209 -1.17 8.46 19.44
C ARG A 209 -2.51 8.24 18.76
N GLN A 210 -3.42 9.19 18.98
CA GLN A 210 -4.66 9.23 18.22
C GLN A 210 -4.35 9.70 16.79
N ARG A 211 -4.80 8.91 15.81
CA ARG A 211 -4.69 9.25 14.38
C ARG A 211 -5.96 8.84 13.65
N GLN A 212 -6.14 9.40 12.46
CA GLN A 212 -7.17 8.93 11.56
C GLN A 212 -6.79 7.54 11.05
N MET A 213 -7.77 6.63 11.07
CA MET A 213 -7.60 5.25 10.66
C MET A 213 -7.24 5.15 9.17
N GLU A 214 -6.24 4.33 8.88
CA GLU A 214 -5.86 3.95 7.52
C GLU A 214 -6.65 2.70 7.09
N PRO A 215 -7.01 2.57 5.82
CA PRO A 215 -7.67 1.36 5.32
C PRO A 215 -6.71 0.17 5.43
N TYR A 216 -7.25 -1.03 5.61
CA TYR A 216 -6.47 -2.25 5.80
C TYR A 216 -6.95 -3.36 4.88
N TYR A 217 -6.01 -4.19 4.46
CA TYR A 217 -6.32 -5.36 3.64
C TYR A 217 -6.81 -6.51 4.52
N ILE A 218 -7.84 -7.21 4.06
CA ILE A 218 -8.43 -8.36 4.74
C ILE A 218 -8.88 -9.40 3.72
N LEU A 219 -8.80 -10.67 4.11
CA LEU A 219 -9.40 -11.79 3.39
C LEU A 219 -10.68 -12.20 4.14
N THR A 220 -11.85 -11.93 3.55
CA THR A 220 -13.14 -12.22 4.19
C THR A 220 -14.25 -12.39 3.15
N ASP A 221 -15.36 -13.00 3.56
CA ASP A 221 -16.58 -13.04 2.77
C ASP A 221 -17.36 -11.71 2.89
N LEU A 222 -18.01 -11.29 1.81
CA LEU A 222 -18.94 -10.17 1.84
C LEU A 222 -20.27 -10.60 2.48
N PRO A 223 -20.82 -9.84 3.45
CA PRO A 223 -22.13 -10.15 4.05
C PRO A 223 -23.24 -10.25 3.01
N GLY A 224 -24.05 -11.32 3.09
CA GLY A 224 -25.17 -11.56 2.19
C GLY A 224 -24.79 -12.19 0.84
N GLN A 225 -23.52 -12.56 0.65
CA GLN A 225 -23.04 -13.36 -0.48
C GLN A 225 -22.52 -14.72 0.01
N ASP A 226 -23.41 -15.52 0.60
CA ASP A 226 -23.09 -16.80 1.26
C ASP A 226 -22.40 -17.84 0.34
N ASP A 227 -22.35 -17.61 -0.98
CA ASP A 227 -21.74 -18.47 -1.99
C ASP A 227 -20.52 -17.84 -2.72
N ALA A 228 -20.06 -16.63 -2.34
CA ALA A 228 -18.97 -15.94 -3.05
C ALA A 228 -17.56 -16.42 -2.63
N GLY A 229 -17.43 -16.99 -1.42
CA GLY A 229 -16.14 -17.39 -0.85
C GLY A 229 -15.26 -16.21 -0.43
N LEU A 230 -14.09 -16.55 0.12
CA LEU A 230 -13.16 -15.58 0.70
C LEU A 230 -12.59 -14.69 -0.40
N GLU A 231 -12.63 -13.38 -0.17
CA GLU A 231 -12.11 -12.40 -1.12
C GLU A 231 -11.13 -11.44 -0.44
N PHE A 232 -10.04 -11.14 -1.14
CA PHE A 232 -9.06 -10.17 -0.71
C PHE A 232 -9.54 -8.75 -1.04
N MET A 233 -9.66 -7.93 0.01
CA MET A 233 -10.26 -6.61 -0.11
C MET A 233 -9.52 -5.57 0.73
N LEU A 234 -9.49 -4.34 0.25
CA LEU A 234 -9.10 -3.18 1.04
C LEU A 234 -10.35 -2.61 1.72
N MET A 235 -10.39 -2.63 3.05
CA MET A 235 -11.58 -2.28 3.83
C MET A 235 -11.33 -1.05 4.72
N MET A 236 -12.39 -0.27 4.94
CA MET A 236 -12.40 0.82 5.93
C MET A 236 -13.77 1.00 6.58
N PRO A 237 -13.86 0.95 7.92
CA PRO A 237 -15.06 1.34 8.63
C PRO A 237 -15.32 2.85 8.53
N MET A 238 -16.58 3.26 8.62
CA MET A 238 -17.03 4.65 8.51
C MET A 238 -17.87 5.05 9.73
N THR A 239 -17.66 6.26 10.21
CA THR A 239 -18.45 6.87 11.29
C THR A 239 -19.06 8.20 10.83
N PRO A 240 -20.12 8.71 11.48
CA PRO A 240 -20.58 10.07 11.24
C PRO A 240 -19.56 11.09 11.74
N ASP A 241 -19.55 12.27 11.13
CA ASP A 241 -18.77 13.40 11.64
C ASP A 241 -19.17 13.74 13.09
N GLY A 242 -18.17 13.82 13.97
CA GLY A 242 -18.37 14.11 15.40
C GLY A 242 -18.97 12.96 16.22
N ARG A 243 -19.05 11.72 15.69
CA ARG A 243 -19.50 10.53 16.44
C ARG A 243 -18.59 9.34 16.19
N ASP A 244 -18.47 8.49 17.20
CA ASP A 244 -17.58 7.31 17.15
C ASP A 244 -18.32 5.97 16.92
N ASN A 245 -19.64 5.99 16.72
CA ASN A 245 -20.39 4.77 16.37
C ASN A 245 -20.22 4.48 14.88
N MET A 246 -20.02 3.23 14.50
CA MET A 246 -19.99 2.86 13.08
C MET A 246 -21.39 2.95 12.47
N ILE A 247 -21.42 3.46 11.25
CA ILE A 247 -22.61 3.53 10.40
C ILE A 247 -22.47 2.72 9.12
N GLY A 248 -21.26 2.27 8.80
CA GLY A 248 -20.99 1.51 7.61
C GLY A 248 -19.54 1.07 7.54
N TRP A 249 -19.23 0.34 6.49
CA TRP A 249 -17.88 0.12 6.02
C TRP A 249 -17.88 0.16 4.50
N VAL A 250 -16.71 0.46 3.94
CA VAL A 250 -16.47 0.43 2.51
C VAL A 250 -15.36 -0.58 2.24
N ALA A 251 -15.53 -1.41 1.21
CA ALA A 251 -14.49 -2.32 0.75
C ALA A 251 -14.25 -2.14 -0.76
N ALA A 252 -12.98 -2.15 -1.17
CA ALA A 252 -12.57 -2.25 -2.56
C ALA A 252 -12.01 -3.66 -2.83
N ARG A 253 -12.57 -4.32 -3.84
CA ARG A 253 -12.25 -5.70 -4.21
C ARG A 253 -10.92 -5.78 -4.95
N SER A 254 -10.06 -6.71 -4.53
CA SER A 254 -8.74 -6.94 -5.16
C SER A 254 -8.69 -8.18 -6.04
N ASP A 255 -9.65 -9.10 -5.92
CA ASP A 255 -9.61 -10.34 -6.68
C ASP A 255 -10.37 -10.24 -8.01
N PRO A 256 -9.83 -10.80 -9.11
CA PRO A 256 -10.59 -11.03 -10.32
C PRO A 256 -11.81 -11.96 -10.07
N PRO A 257 -12.93 -11.77 -10.79
CA PRO A 257 -13.17 -10.81 -11.86
C PRO A 257 -13.60 -9.42 -11.39
N ASN A 258 -13.73 -9.19 -10.08
CA ASN A 258 -14.36 -7.99 -9.51
C ASN A 258 -13.34 -6.92 -9.10
N TYR A 259 -12.10 -7.03 -9.57
CA TYR A 259 -11.02 -6.10 -9.27
C TYR A 259 -11.46 -4.65 -9.48
N GLY A 260 -11.35 -3.83 -8.44
CA GLY A 260 -11.66 -2.41 -8.48
C GLY A 260 -13.11 -2.04 -8.21
N ASP A 261 -14.01 -3.02 -8.05
CA ASP A 261 -15.35 -2.76 -7.56
C ASP A 261 -15.30 -2.29 -6.10
N VAL A 262 -16.00 -1.19 -5.82
CA VAL A 262 -16.10 -0.61 -4.48
C VAL A 262 -17.51 -0.83 -3.95
N VAL A 263 -17.61 -1.52 -2.82
CA VAL A 263 -18.87 -1.85 -2.14
C VAL A 263 -18.98 -0.99 -0.89
N VAL A 264 -20.15 -0.38 -0.70
CA VAL A 264 -20.50 0.33 0.53
C VAL A 264 -21.59 -0.45 1.24
N TYR A 265 -21.32 -0.82 2.50
CA TYR A 265 -22.29 -1.50 3.34
C TYR A 265 -22.75 -0.58 4.46
N GLU A 266 -24.02 -0.20 4.41
CA GLU A 266 -24.67 0.60 5.45
C GLU A 266 -25.18 -0.28 6.59
N LEU A 267 -24.90 0.15 7.81
CA LEU A 267 -25.32 -0.56 9.00
C LEU A 267 -26.72 -0.15 9.45
N PRO A 268 -27.47 -1.07 10.08
CA PRO A 268 -28.80 -0.77 10.60
C PRO A 268 -28.77 0.38 11.62
N LYS A 269 -29.67 1.35 11.45
CA LYS A 269 -29.77 2.56 12.32
C LYS A 269 -30.48 2.30 13.65
N ASP A 270 -31.09 1.14 13.82
CA ASP A 270 -31.86 0.73 15.00
C ASP A 270 -30.97 0.18 16.14
N ARG A 271 -29.71 -0.17 15.85
CA ARG A 271 -28.75 -0.65 16.84
C ARG A 271 -27.45 0.16 16.81
N LEU A 272 -26.88 0.37 17.99
CA LEU A 272 -25.57 1.02 18.13
C LEU A 272 -24.48 -0.01 17.87
N ILE A 273 -23.66 0.24 16.85
CA ILE A 273 -22.48 -0.55 16.53
C ILE A 273 -21.25 0.29 16.86
N ARG A 274 -20.33 -0.28 17.64
CA ARG A 274 -19.18 0.45 18.18
C ARG A 274 -18.12 0.69 17.12
N GLY A 275 -17.60 1.91 17.03
CA GLY A 275 -16.45 2.19 16.15
C GLY A 275 -15.10 1.89 16.77
N PRO A 276 -14.03 1.92 15.96
CA PRO A 276 -12.67 1.64 16.40
C PRO A 276 -12.29 2.42 17.67
N ASN A 277 -12.46 3.74 17.70
CA ASN A 277 -12.15 4.58 18.87
C ASN A 277 -12.88 4.17 20.18
N GLN A 278 -14.09 3.59 20.07
CA GLN A 278 -14.82 3.09 21.24
C GLN A 278 -14.29 1.75 21.73
N ILE A 279 -13.81 0.91 20.81
CA ILE A 279 -13.15 -0.36 21.16
C ILE A 279 -11.81 -0.08 21.81
N GLU A 280 -11.03 0.85 21.27
CA GLU A 280 -9.80 1.39 21.87
C GLU A 280 -10.03 1.82 23.33
N SER A 281 -11.04 2.67 23.54
CA SER A 281 -11.42 3.15 24.88
C SER A 281 -11.84 2.00 25.82
N ARG A 282 -12.41 0.92 25.27
CA ARG A 282 -12.82 -0.25 26.06
C ARG A 282 -11.62 -1.10 26.45
N ILE A 283 -10.66 -1.25 25.54
CA ILE A 283 -9.39 -1.95 25.80
C ILE A 283 -8.63 -1.23 26.92
N ASP A 284 -8.57 0.10 26.87
CA ASP A 284 -7.94 0.92 27.92
C ASP A 284 -8.63 0.79 29.29
N GLN A 285 -9.95 0.56 29.29
CA GLN A 285 -10.75 0.40 30.51
C GLN A 285 -10.72 -1.02 31.06
N ASP A 286 -10.25 -2.01 30.30
CA ASP A 286 -10.14 -3.38 30.76
C ASP A 286 -8.97 -3.52 31.74
N THR A 287 -9.28 -3.90 32.98
CA THR A 287 -8.29 -3.91 34.07
C THR A 287 -7.23 -5.00 33.89
N GLU A 288 -7.56 -6.11 33.22
CA GLU A 288 -6.60 -7.18 32.96
C GLU A 288 -5.63 -6.76 31.87
N ILE A 289 -6.15 -6.22 30.76
CA ILE A 289 -5.34 -5.74 29.64
C ILE A 289 -4.45 -4.58 30.09
N SER A 290 -5.03 -3.53 30.68
CA SER A 290 -4.28 -2.32 31.07
C SER A 290 -3.19 -2.62 32.10
N ARG A 291 -3.41 -3.56 33.03
CA ARG A 291 -2.36 -4.02 33.95
C ARG A 291 -1.21 -4.69 33.19
N GLN A 292 -1.52 -5.54 32.22
CA GLN A 292 -0.51 -6.24 31.44
C GLN A 292 0.29 -5.29 30.54
N LEU A 293 -0.38 -4.37 29.83
CA LEU A 293 0.28 -3.35 29.02
C LEU A 293 1.20 -2.48 29.89
N SER A 294 0.75 -2.05 31.08
CA SER A 294 1.59 -1.28 32.02
C SER A 294 2.79 -2.06 32.57
N LEU A 295 2.72 -3.40 32.59
CA LEU A 295 3.85 -4.24 33.01
C LEU A 295 4.87 -4.43 31.89
N TRP A 296 4.42 -4.45 30.64
CA TRP A 296 5.28 -4.55 29.48
C TRP A 296 5.90 -3.21 29.07
N ASP A 297 5.21 -2.11 29.33
CA ASP A 297 5.70 -0.75 29.10
C ASP A 297 6.56 -0.27 30.28
N GLN A 298 7.68 -0.97 30.50
CA GLN A 298 8.63 -0.70 31.58
C GLN A 298 10.06 -0.64 31.07
N ARG A 299 10.89 0.17 31.75
CA ARG A 299 12.33 0.37 31.52
C ARG A 299 12.99 -0.75 30.71
N GLY A 300 13.36 -0.45 29.46
CA GLY A 300 14.00 -1.38 28.53
C GLY A 300 13.08 -1.89 27.42
N SER A 301 11.76 -1.77 27.56
CA SER A 301 10.78 -2.08 26.52
C SER A 301 9.64 -1.08 26.46
N SER A 302 9.12 -0.90 25.24
CA SER A 302 7.94 -0.09 24.95
C SER A 302 6.85 -0.93 24.29
N VAL A 303 5.60 -0.66 24.67
CA VAL A 303 4.42 -1.28 24.06
C VAL A 303 4.00 -0.50 22.81
N ILE A 304 3.77 -1.21 21.72
CA ILE A 304 3.15 -0.66 20.52
C ILE A 304 1.83 -1.36 20.27
N ARG A 305 0.78 -0.54 20.24
CA ARG A 305 -0.56 -0.92 19.78
C ARG A 305 -0.61 -0.79 18.26
N GLY A 306 -0.96 -1.88 17.59
CA GLY A 306 -1.17 -1.91 16.15
C GLY A 306 -2.52 -1.29 15.76
N ASN A 307 -2.88 -1.39 14.49
CA ASN A 307 -4.17 -0.94 13.98
C ASN A 307 -5.30 -1.88 14.42
N VAL A 308 -6.49 -1.32 14.67
CA VAL A 308 -7.69 -2.12 14.95
C VAL A 308 -8.25 -2.65 13.63
N ILE A 309 -8.40 -3.96 13.51
CA ILE A 309 -9.02 -4.60 12.33
C ILE A 309 -10.48 -4.91 12.69
N VAL A 310 -11.41 -4.43 11.87
CA VAL A 310 -12.85 -4.67 12.04
C VAL A 310 -13.31 -5.72 11.03
N VAL A 311 -13.45 -6.96 11.49
CA VAL A 311 -13.84 -8.09 10.64
C VAL A 311 -15.36 -8.27 10.70
N PRO A 312 -16.10 -8.08 9.60
CA PRO A 312 -17.52 -8.42 9.56
C PRO A 312 -17.69 -9.94 9.61
N ILE A 313 -18.51 -10.44 10.52
CA ILE A 313 -18.85 -11.87 10.63
C ILE A 313 -20.36 -11.99 10.76
N GLU A 314 -21.01 -12.55 9.73
CA GLU A 314 -22.47 -12.67 9.62
C GLU A 314 -23.17 -11.32 9.93
N ASN A 315 -23.85 -11.23 11.08
CA ASN A 315 -24.59 -10.05 11.54
C ASN A 315 -23.87 -9.27 12.66
N SER A 316 -22.58 -9.54 12.87
CA SER A 316 -21.75 -9.00 13.95
C SER A 316 -20.37 -8.55 13.44
N PHE A 317 -19.55 -8.02 14.34
CA PHE A 317 -18.17 -7.61 14.09
C PHE A 317 -17.23 -8.23 15.12
N LEU A 318 -16.13 -8.77 14.62
CA LEU A 318 -14.97 -9.12 15.43
C LEU A 318 -13.96 -7.97 15.30
N TYR A 319 -13.48 -7.48 16.44
CA TYR A 319 -12.42 -6.47 16.49
C TYR A 319 -11.14 -7.16 16.92
N VAL A 320 -10.06 -6.93 16.19
CA VAL A 320 -8.77 -7.56 16.44
C VAL A 320 -7.73 -6.46 16.55
N GLU A 321 -6.97 -6.44 17.64
CA GLU A 321 -5.87 -5.48 17.83
C GLU A 321 -4.57 -6.21 18.22
N PRO A 322 -3.53 -6.17 17.38
CA PRO A 322 -2.24 -6.75 17.71
C PRO A 322 -1.42 -5.84 18.62
N ILE A 323 -0.77 -6.43 19.61
CA ILE A 323 0.12 -5.75 20.56
C ILE A 323 1.55 -6.25 20.35
N PHE A 324 2.45 -5.30 20.13
CA PHE A 324 3.87 -5.52 19.91
C PHE A 324 4.69 -4.98 21.07
N LEU A 325 5.86 -5.58 21.31
CA LEU A 325 6.90 -5.02 22.18
C LEU A 325 8.13 -4.68 21.36
N ILE A 326 8.71 -3.52 21.67
CA ILE A 326 10.01 -3.10 21.15
C ILE A 326 10.98 -2.96 22.32
N ALA A 327 12.18 -3.53 22.18
CA ALA A 327 13.29 -3.25 23.08
C ALA A 327 13.97 -1.92 22.73
N ASP A 328 14.40 -1.14 23.73
CA ASP A 328 14.99 0.18 23.52
C ASP A 328 16.26 0.16 22.64
N GLU A 329 17.06 -0.91 22.77
CA GLU A 329 18.32 -1.07 22.03
C GLU A 329 18.15 -1.73 20.65
N ILE A 330 17.16 -2.63 20.51
CA ILE A 330 16.91 -3.40 19.29
C ILE A 330 15.46 -3.12 18.87
N GLN A 331 15.31 -2.19 17.93
CA GLN A 331 14.01 -1.70 17.45
C GLN A 331 13.32 -2.65 16.47
N ILE A 332 13.31 -3.95 16.76
CA ILE A 332 12.55 -4.94 16.00
C ILE A 332 11.28 -5.26 16.82
N PRO A 333 10.08 -4.89 16.34
CA PRO A 333 8.84 -5.22 17.01
C PRO A 333 8.58 -6.72 17.02
N GLU A 334 8.23 -7.26 18.19
CA GLU A 334 7.77 -8.64 18.34
C GLU A 334 6.30 -8.64 18.77
N MET A 335 5.45 -9.39 18.05
CA MET A 335 4.04 -9.53 18.41
C MET A 335 3.92 -10.42 19.66
N GLN A 336 3.33 -9.89 20.73
CA GLN A 336 3.22 -10.59 22.01
C GLN A 336 1.80 -11.03 22.33
N ARG A 337 0.80 -10.30 21.82
CA ARG A 337 -0.62 -10.60 22.06
C ARG A 337 -1.50 -10.10 20.94
N VAL A 338 -2.62 -10.77 20.76
CA VAL A 338 -3.76 -10.29 19.99
C VAL A 338 -4.94 -10.17 20.95
N ILE A 339 -5.60 -9.03 20.96
CA ILE A 339 -6.80 -8.75 21.76
C ILE A 339 -8.04 -9.11 20.95
#